data_AF-A0A822BLG1-F1
#
_entry.id   AF-A0A822BLG1-F1
#
_cell.length_a   1.000
_cell.length_b   1.000
_cell.length_c   1.000
_cell.angle_alpha   90.00
_cell.angle_beta   90.00
_cell.angle_gamma   90.00
#
_symmetry.space_group_name_H-M   'P 1'
#
loop_
_entity.id
_entity.type
_entity.pdbx_description
1 polymer ?
#
loop_
_entity_poly.entity_id
_entity_poly.type
_entity_poly.pdbx_seq_one_letter_code
_entity_poly.pdbx_strand_id
1 'polypeptide(L)'
;IDPKVKVLHAIQVAAEMDDRIVELINDRRRDEAIALIGEQINLLQEVQALDDERCMIAMLLRMAQNMQKRLIEQKVSEKSAAKSYHHQAHMKKCHDYKYTNYYADED
;
A
#
# COMPACT_ATOMS: atom_id res chain seq x y z
N ILE A 1 22.79 -4.47 -5.87
CA ILE A 1 21.47 -5.07 -5.53
C ILE A 1 20.68 -5.15 -6.84
N ASP A 2 20.24 -6.34 -7.22
CA ASP A 2 19.41 -6.57 -8.40
C ASP A 2 18.17 -5.66 -8.38
N PRO A 3 17.84 -4.93 -9.47
CA PRO A 3 16.64 -4.09 -9.56
C PRO A 3 15.36 -4.81 -9.14
N LYS A 4 15.20 -6.09 -9.47
CA LYS A 4 14.03 -6.89 -9.08
C LYS A 4 13.96 -7.09 -7.58
N VAL A 5 15.10 -7.33 -6.94
CA VAL A 5 15.18 -7.47 -5.48
C VAL A 5 14.81 -6.16 -4.78
N LYS A 6 15.22 -5.01 -5.34
CA LYS A 6 14.80 -3.70 -4.79
C LYS A 6 13.29 -3.47 -4.90
N VAL A 7 12.69 -3.80 -6.05
CA VAL A 7 11.24 -3.66 -6.27
C VAL A 7 10.46 -4.58 -5.32
N LEU A 8 10.85 -5.85 -5.21
CA LEU A 8 10.20 -6.80 -4.30
C LEU A 8 10.31 -6.37 -2.84
N HIS A 9 11.49 -5.92 -2.42
CA HIS A 9 11.70 -5.39 -1.07
C HIS A 9 10.81 -4.17 -0.80
N ALA A 10 10.73 -3.22 -1.73
CA ALA A 10 9.87 -2.05 -1.58
C ALA A 10 8.38 -2.41 -1.50
N ILE A 11 7.92 -3.41 -2.27
CA ILE A 11 6.56 -3.92 -2.19
C ILE A 11 6.28 -4.53 -0.82
N GLN A 12 7.21 -5.35 -0.30
CA GLN A 12 7.05 -5.99 1.00
C GLN A 12 7.00 -4.96 2.14
N VAL A 13 7.95 -4.02 2.15
CA VAL A 13 7.96 -2.94 3.15
C VAL A 13 6.70 -2.08 3.03
N ALA A 14 6.24 -1.79 1.81
CA ALA A 14 4.98 -1.07 1.63
C ALA A 14 3.79 -1.81 2.24
N ALA A 15 3.70 -3.13 2.07
CA ALA A 15 2.64 -3.94 2.68
C ALA A 15 2.67 -3.90 4.21
N GLU A 16 3.86 -4.00 4.82
CA GLU A 16 4.02 -3.87 6.28
C GLU A 16 3.62 -2.46 6.77
N MET A 17 3.95 -1.42 6.00
CA MET A 17 3.50 -0.06 6.28
C MET A 17 1.97 0.06 6.21
N ASP A 18 1.30 -0.66 5.31
CA ASP A 18 -0.16 -0.59 5.21
C ASP A 18 -0.87 -1.12 6.45
N ASP A 19 -0.39 -2.25 6.99
CA ASP A 19 -0.94 -2.80 8.23
C ASP A 19 -0.77 -1.80 9.38
N ARG A 20 0.42 -1.17 9.47
CA ARG A 20 0.66 -0.13 10.47
C ARG A 20 -0.20 1.12 10.27
N ILE A 21 -0.41 1.54 9.03
CA ILE A 21 -1.30 2.67 8.71
C ILE A 21 -2.73 2.36 9.13
N VAL A 22 -3.21 1.13 8.90
CA VAL A 22 -4.53 0.67 9.35
C VAL A 22 -4.67 0.73 10.87
N GLU A 23 -3.66 0.27 11.61
CA GLU A 23 -3.62 0.39 13.08
C GLU A 23 -3.71 1.86 13.52
N LEU A 24 -2.89 2.74 12.94
CA LEU A 24 -2.90 4.17 13.27
C LEU A 24 -4.26 4.82 12.99
N ILE A 25 -4.91 4.46 11.88
CA ILE A 25 -6.27 4.94 11.55
C ILE A 25 -7.29 4.45 12.58
N ASN A 26 -7.23 3.16 12.97
CA ASN A 26 -8.13 2.59 13.98
C ASN A 26 -7.95 3.23 15.37
N ASP A 27 -6.70 3.57 15.72
CA ASP A 27 -6.34 4.26 16.96
C ASP A 27 -6.62 5.78 16.92
N ARG A 28 -7.20 6.29 15.83
CA ARG A 28 -7.47 7.72 15.59
C ARG A 28 -6.21 8.59 15.57
N ARG A 29 -5.05 8.01 15.30
CA ARG A 29 -3.74 8.68 15.17
C ARG A 29 -3.53 9.14 13.73
N ARG A 30 -4.43 10.02 13.26
CA ARG A 30 -4.53 10.41 11.86
C ARG A 30 -3.27 11.06 11.30
N ASP A 31 -2.65 11.98 12.04
CA ASP A 31 -1.47 12.70 11.57
C ASP A 31 -0.28 11.76 11.37
N GLU A 32 -0.14 10.77 12.26
CA GLU A 32 0.89 9.74 12.15
C GLU A 32 0.63 8.80 10.97
N ALA A 33 -0.64 8.45 10.72
CA ALA A 33 -1.00 7.69 9.53
C ALA A 33 -0.66 8.47 8.25
N ILE A 34 -0.94 9.78 8.21
CA ILE A 34 -0.61 10.64 7.05
C ILE A 34 0.90 10.73 6.83
N ALA A 35 1.67 10.86 7.91
CA ALA A 35 3.13 10.88 7.85
C ALA A 35 3.69 9.56 7.30
N LEU A 36 3.20 8.43 7.81
CA LEU A 36 3.63 7.10 7.38
C LEU A 36 3.24 6.80 5.93
N ILE A 37 2.06 7.25 5.47
CA ILE A 37 1.69 7.18 4.05
C ILE A 37 2.66 8.03 3.20
N GLY A 38 3.11 9.17 3.71
CA GLY A 38 4.12 10.00 3.04
C GLY A 38 5.45 9.26 2.85
N GLU A 39 5.92 8.58 3.88
CA GLU A 39 7.10 7.72 3.81
C GLU A 39 6.93 6.58 2.79
N GLN A 40 5.75 5.95 2.77
CA GLN A 40 5.45 4.87 1.83
C GLN A 40 5.43 5.37 0.38
N ILE A 41 4.86 6.55 0.13
CA ILE A 41 4.88 7.18 -1.19
C ILE A 41 6.32 7.41 -1.65
N ASN A 42 7.19 7.94 -0.78
CA ASN A 42 8.60 8.17 -1.11
C ASN A 42 9.32 6.86 -1.46
N LEU A 43 9.14 5.82 -0.63
CA LEU A 43 9.70 4.48 -0.88
C LEU A 43 9.29 3.94 -2.26
N LEU A 44 8.00 4.04 -2.61
CA LEU A 44 7.48 3.55 -3.88
C LEU A 44 7.96 4.39 -5.07
N GLN A 45 8.12 5.71 -4.90
CA GLN A 45 8.67 6.59 -5.94
C GLN A 45 10.12 6.26 -6.28
N GLU A 46 10.94 5.90 -5.28
CA GLU A 46 12.35 5.54 -5.48
C GLU A 46 12.53 4.33 -6.41
N VAL A 47 11.57 3.41 -6.41
CA VAL A 47 11.61 2.20 -7.23
C VAL A 47 10.65 2.23 -8.43
N GLN A 48 9.89 3.32 -8.63
CA GLN A 48 8.90 3.42 -9.70
C GLN A 48 9.52 3.29 -11.10
N ALA A 49 10.72 3.83 -11.31
CA ALA A 49 11.43 3.71 -12.59
C ALA A 49 11.88 2.27 -12.90
N LEU A 50 11.84 1.38 -11.90
CA LEU A 50 12.18 -0.03 -12.01
C LEU A 50 10.93 -0.92 -12.13
N ASP A 51 9.73 -0.32 -12.11
CA ASP A 51 8.47 -1.04 -12.28
C ASP A 51 8.44 -1.72 -13.65
N ASP A 52 7.96 -2.95 -13.67
CA ASP A 52 7.86 -3.73 -14.90
C ASP A 52 6.48 -3.55 -15.55
N GLU A 53 6.21 -4.29 -16.62
CA GLU A 53 4.94 -4.20 -17.36
C GLU A 53 3.70 -4.52 -16.50
N ARG A 54 3.87 -5.07 -15.29
CA ARG A 54 2.77 -5.36 -14.36
C ARG A 54 2.33 -4.13 -13.58
N CYS A 55 3.10 -3.04 -13.63
CA CYS A 55 2.73 -1.74 -13.07
C CYS A 55 2.32 -1.80 -11.57
N MET A 56 2.91 -2.72 -10.81
CA MET A 56 2.53 -2.95 -9.41
C MET A 56 2.87 -1.72 -8.57
N ILE A 57 4.09 -1.18 -8.71
CA ILE A 57 4.51 0.00 -7.95
C ILE A 57 3.61 1.20 -8.28
N ALA A 58 3.28 1.40 -9.56
CA ALA A 58 2.37 2.46 -9.97
C ALA A 58 0.96 2.32 -9.34
N MET A 59 0.46 1.09 -9.21
CA MET A 59 -0.81 0.81 -8.52
C MET A 59 -0.74 1.13 -7.02
N LEU A 60 0.28 0.61 -6.32
CA LEU A 60 0.49 0.84 -4.88
C LEU A 60 0.61 2.35 -4.59
N LEU A 61 1.39 3.06 -5.42
CA LEU A 61 1.59 4.50 -5.32
C LEU A 61 0.25 5.26 -5.40
N ARG A 62 -0.60 4.91 -6.37
CA ARG A 62 -1.92 5.53 -6.53
C ARG A 62 -2.84 5.24 -5.35
N MET A 63 -2.77 4.04 -4.77
CA MET A 63 -3.53 3.68 -3.57
C MET A 63 -3.10 4.52 -2.37
N ALA A 64 -1.79 4.60 -2.10
CA ALA A 64 -1.23 5.41 -1.02
C ALA A 64 -1.62 6.89 -1.15
N GLN A 65 -1.43 7.49 -2.35
CA GLN A 65 -1.80 8.88 -2.62
C GLN A 65 -3.30 9.17 -2.40
N ASN A 66 -4.17 8.26 -2.86
CA ASN A 66 -5.61 8.39 -2.68
C ASN A 66 -6.00 8.30 -1.19
N MET A 67 -5.36 7.43 -0.42
CA MET A 67 -5.62 7.33 1.01
C MET A 67 -5.16 8.58 1.75
N GLN A 68 -3.93 9.05 1.47
CA GLN A 68 -3.41 10.27 2.07
C GLN A 68 -4.37 11.45 1.85
N LYS A 69 -4.82 11.62 0.61
CA LYS A 69 -5.80 12.63 0.25
C LYS A 69 -7.11 12.48 1.02
N ARG A 70 -7.65 11.26 1.14
CA ARG A 70 -8.90 11.00 1.88
C ARG A 70 -8.79 11.33 3.37
N LEU A 71 -7.67 11.00 4.00
CA LEU A 71 -7.41 11.31 5.42
C LEU A 71 -7.26 12.82 5.64
N ILE A 72 -6.51 13.51 4.78
CA ILE A 72 -6.34 14.96 4.82
C ILE A 72 -7.68 15.68 4.64
N GLU A 73 -8.46 15.29 3.63
CA GLU A 73 -9.74 15.92 3.31
C GLU A 73 -10.87 15.58 4.31
N GLN A 74 -10.62 14.70 5.29
CA GLN A 74 -11.61 14.20 6.25
C GLN A 74 -12.88 13.61 5.62
N LYS A 75 -12.83 13.21 4.35
CA LYS A 75 -14.01 12.78 3.56
C LYS A 75 -14.46 11.35 3.82
N VAL A 76 -13.78 10.64 4.72
CA VAL A 76 -14.03 9.22 4.98
C VAL A 76 -13.92 8.98 6.48
N SER A 77 -14.91 8.29 7.06
CA SER A 77 -14.81 7.84 8.46
C SER A 77 -13.64 6.86 8.61
N GLU A 78 -12.97 6.86 9.76
CA GLU A 78 -11.79 6.02 10.02
C GLU A 78 -12.07 4.53 9.70
N LYS A 79 -13.28 4.07 10.06
CA LYS A 79 -13.77 2.71 9.82
C LYS A 79 -13.86 2.33 8.34
N SER A 80 -14.10 3.30 7.45
CA SER A 80 -14.16 3.09 6.00
C SER A 80 -12.79 3.24 5.33
N ALA A 81 -11.92 4.09 5.88
CA ALA A 81 -10.55 4.27 5.39
C ALA A 81 -9.73 2.98 5.56
N ALA A 82 -9.69 2.41 6.77
CA ALA A 82 -8.97 1.18 7.09
C ALA A 82 -9.36 0.00 6.18
N LYS A 83 -10.66 -0.22 5.95
CA LYS A 83 -11.15 -1.29 5.07
C LYS A 83 -10.73 -1.14 3.61
N SER A 84 -10.52 0.09 3.14
CA SER A 84 -10.11 0.35 1.76
C SER A 84 -8.59 0.34 1.54
N TYR A 85 -7.81 0.21 2.62
CA TYR A 85 -6.34 0.26 2.56
C TYR A 85 -5.67 -1.09 2.44
N HIS A 86 -6.33 -2.18 2.87
CA HIS A 86 -5.75 -3.51 2.73
C HIS A 86 -5.55 -3.88 1.24
N HIS A 87 -4.29 -3.97 0.82
CA HIS A 87 -3.89 -4.41 -0.52
C HIS A 87 -4.53 -5.73 -0.94
N GLN A 88 -4.78 -6.65 0.00
CA GLN A 88 -5.51 -7.91 -0.25
C GLN A 88 -6.89 -7.68 -0.88
N ALA A 89 -7.64 -6.66 -0.47
CA ALA A 89 -8.97 -6.40 -1.01
C ALA A 89 -8.92 -5.89 -2.46
N HIS A 90 -7.85 -5.19 -2.83
CA HIS A 90 -7.62 -4.68 -4.18
C HIS A 90 -7.06 -5.77 -5.11
N MET A 91 -6.14 -6.59 -4.63
CA MET A 91 -5.60 -7.78 -5.31
C MET A 91 -6.67 -8.82 -5.64
N LYS A 92 -7.75 -8.91 -4.82
CA LYS A 92 -8.88 -9.83 -5.07
C LYS A 92 -9.90 -9.28 -6.08
N LYS A 93 -9.92 -7.95 -6.30
CA LYS A 93 -10.85 -7.26 -7.20
C LYS A 93 -10.28 -7.01 -8.60
N CYS A 94 -8.98 -6.72 -8.71
CA CYS A 94 -8.29 -6.90 -9.98
C CYS A 94 -8.13 -8.40 -10.18
N HIS A 95 -8.61 -8.95 -11.29
CA HIS A 95 -8.44 -10.36 -11.66
C HIS A 95 -6.95 -10.73 -11.95
N ASP A 96 -5.99 -10.16 -11.22
CA ASP A 96 -4.57 -10.47 -11.30
C ASP A 96 -4.24 -11.67 -10.41
N TYR A 97 -4.69 -12.84 -10.87
CA TYR A 97 -4.44 -14.18 -10.32
C TYR A 97 -2.95 -14.56 -10.18
N LYS A 98 -2.00 -13.65 -10.47
CA LYS A 98 -0.56 -13.94 -10.36
C LYS A 98 0.05 -13.67 -8.99
N TYR A 99 -0.66 -12.96 -8.10
CA TYR A 99 -0.14 -12.61 -6.77
C TYR A 99 -0.86 -13.29 -5.60
N THR A 100 -1.99 -13.98 -5.85
CA THR A 100 -2.69 -14.76 -4.83
C THR A 100 -1.88 -15.96 -4.34
N ASN A 101 -0.92 -16.45 -5.13
CA ASN A 101 -0.11 -17.61 -4.77
C ASN A 101 1.10 -17.29 -3.88
N TYR A 102 1.42 -16.01 -3.61
CA TYR A 102 2.50 -15.66 -2.68
C TYR A 102 2.07 -15.70 -1.20
N TYR A 103 0.77 -15.73 -0.93
CA TYR A 103 0.19 -15.71 0.41
C TYR A 103 -0.71 -16.93 0.68
N ALA A 104 -0.68 -17.95 -0.20
CA ALA A 104 -1.53 -19.13 -0.09
C ALA A 104 -0.88 -20.31 0.63
N ASP A 105 0.40 -20.21 1.01
CA ASP A 105 1.16 -21.29 1.65
C ASP A 105 1.45 -20.98 3.14
N GLU A 106 0.45 -20.53 3.88
CA GLU A 106 0.44 -20.62 5.35
C GLU A 106 -0.91 -21.19 5.82
N ASP A 107 -1.04 -22.51 5.70
CA ASP A 107 -1.96 -23.37 6.47
C ASP A 107 -1.18 -24.56 7.03
#